data_AF-A0A6P8C9P0-F1
#
_entry.id   AF-A0A6P8C9P0-F1
#
_cell.length_a   1.000
_cell.length_b   1.000
_cell.length_c   1.000
_cell.angle_alpha   90.00
_cell.angle_beta   90.00
_cell.angle_gamma   90.00
#
_symmetry.space_group_name_H-M   'P 1'
#
loop_
_entity.id
_entity.type
_entity.pdbx_description
1 polymer ?
#
loop_
_entity_poly.entity_id
_entity_poly.type
_entity_poly.pdbx_seq_one_letter_code
_entity_poly.pdbx_strand_id
1 'polypeptide(L)'
;MDSNGVASPYQNCKIVHWVRHAEGIHNVESEKNHDALLSSVLLDAQLSPRGWQQVNDLHKHVRDSGLLKRIDLVVTSPLSRTMQTATGVFGQSDESEKLPFLAVELCRERLGVHPCDKRRSIKEYKSIFPSTDFSQIESNDDILWKPDHRETPEEIAARGVKFMNWLKARPEKEIAVVTHSVFLLHVLNTFGEGNKSEKSNFFKNCELRSMTIVDGSISGSDCPSKPNSEEVPETKLKLISLESA
;
A
#
# COMPACT_ATOMS: atom_id res chain seq x y z
N MET A 1 31.52 -10.11 4.04
CA MET A 1 31.37 -11.38 4.78
C MET A 1 32.14 -11.18 6.05
N ASP A 2 31.45 -10.90 7.13
CA ASP A 2 32.10 -10.61 8.40
C ASP A 2 32.14 -11.94 9.16
N SER A 3 33.31 -12.25 9.69
CA SER A 3 33.79 -13.59 10.04
C SER A 3 33.18 -14.21 11.30
N ASN A 4 31.87 -14.04 11.52
CA ASN A 4 31.16 -14.65 12.65
C ASN A 4 29.68 -14.98 12.43
N GLY A 5 29.16 -15.01 11.19
CA GLY A 5 27.90 -15.69 10.86
C GLY A 5 26.61 -15.26 11.59
N VAL A 6 26.65 -14.24 12.46
CA VAL A 6 25.48 -13.67 13.11
C VAL A 6 25.06 -12.45 12.32
N ALA A 7 23.91 -12.54 11.65
CA ALA A 7 23.29 -11.42 10.99
C ALA A 7 23.10 -10.28 12.01
N SER A 8 23.46 -9.05 11.63
CA SER A 8 23.21 -7.88 12.46
C SER A 8 21.71 -7.82 12.75
N PRO A 9 21.25 -7.55 13.99
CA PRO A 9 19.82 -7.46 14.31
C PRO A 9 19.08 -6.37 13.50
N TYR A 10 19.82 -5.50 12.80
CA TYR A 10 19.29 -4.49 11.89
C TYR A 10 19.20 -4.93 10.42
N GLN A 11 19.64 -6.14 10.05
CA GLN A 11 19.59 -6.63 8.65
C GLN A 11 18.18 -6.99 8.17
N ASN A 12 17.19 -7.14 9.07
CA ASN A 12 15.80 -7.48 8.72
C ASN A 12 14.79 -6.34 8.93
N CYS A 13 15.27 -5.12 9.17
CA CYS A 13 14.41 -3.96 9.41
C CYS A 13 14.10 -3.25 8.09
N LYS A 14 12.80 -3.09 7.77
CA LYS A 14 12.34 -2.38 6.56
C LYS A 14 11.42 -1.23 6.94
N ILE A 15 11.63 -0.06 6.34
CA ILE A 15 10.75 1.10 6.52
C ILE A 15 9.73 1.10 5.38
N VAL A 16 8.46 1.24 5.72
CA VAL A 16 7.35 1.30 4.78
C VAL A 16 6.56 2.58 5.01
N HIS A 17 6.46 3.41 3.96
CA HIS A 17 5.62 4.60 3.92
C HIS A 17 4.29 4.25 3.29
N TRP A 18 3.28 4.06 4.12
CA TRP A 18 1.92 3.76 3.71
C TRP A 18 1.22 5.02 3.29
N VAL A 19 0.68 5.04 2.07
CA VAL A 19 -0.04 6.19 1.52
C VAL A 19 -1.41 5.73 1.05
N ARG A 20 -2.49 6.34 1.55
CA ARG A 20 -3.81 6.20 0.93
C ARG A 20 -3.85 7.08 -0.32
N HIS A 21 -4.41 6.59 -1.41
CA HIS A 21 -4.62 7.42 -2.61
C HIS A 21 -5.35 8.75 -2.30
N ALA A 22 -5.06 9.76 -3.11
CA ALA A 22 -5.76 11.04 -3.04
C ALA A 22 -7.25 10.90 -3.41
N GLU A 23 -8.05 11.93 -3.20
CA GLU A 23 -9.49 11.91 -3.48
C GLU A 23 -9.78 11.50 -4.93
N GLY A 24 -10.52 10.41 -5.10
CA GLY A 24 -10.99 9.93 -6.40
C GLY A 24 -12.40 10.43 -6.70
N ILE A 25 -12.77 10.42 -7.98
CA ILE A 25 -14.16 10.71 -8.40
C ILE A 25 -15.16 9.79 -7.68
N HIS A 26 -14.80 8.52 -7.46
CA HIS A 26 -15.64 7.61 -6.69
C HIS A 26 -15.87 8.06 -5.23
N ASN A 27 -14.90 8.73 -4.58
CA ASN A 27 -15.10 9.27 -3.23
C ASN A 27 -16.18 10.36 -3.27
N VAL A 28 -16.01 11.33 -4.17
CA VAL A 28 -16.96 12.44 -4.38
C VAL A 28 -18.38 11.93 -4.66
N GLU A 29 -18.52 10.93 -5.54
CA GLU A 29 -19.85 10.40 -5.86
C GLU A 29 -20.43 9.57 -4.71
N SER A 30 -19.61 8.78 -4.00
CA SER A 30 -20.07 7.99 -2.86
C SER A 30 -20.51 8.84 -1.66
N GLU A 31 -19.95 10.04 -1.47
CA GLU A 31 -20.37 11.00 -0.45
C GLU A 31 -21.75 11.59 -0.75
N LYS A 32 -22.10 11.76 -2.03
CA LYS A 32 -23.43 12.23 -2.46
C LYS A 32 -24.46 11.11 -2.38
N ASN A 33 -24.09 9.94 -2.89
CA ASN A 33 -24.94 8.75 -2.92
C ASN A 33 -24.06 7.49 -2.94
N HIS A 34 -24.14 6.68 -1.90
CA HIS A 34 -23.35 5.46 -1.80
C HIS A 34 -23.62 4.47 -2.94
N ASP A 35 -24.86 4.40 -3.44
CA ASP A 35 -25.24 3.50 -4.54
C ASP A 35 -24.57 3.88 -5.87
N ALA A 36 -24.01 5.09 -5.99
CA ALA A 36 -23.22 5.48 -7.15
C ALA A 36 -22.03 4.54 -7.38
N LEU A 37 -21.51 3.89 -6.33
CA LEU A 37 -20.43 2.91 -6.41
C LEU A 37 -20.76 1.67 -7.24
N LEU A 38 -22.03 1.42 -7.55
CA LEU A 38 -22.47 0.35 -8.46
C LEU A 38 -22.45 0.77 -9.93
N SER A 39 -22.25 2.07 -10.21
CA SER A 39 -22.25 2.60 -11.58
C SER A 39 -21.00 2.20 -12.35
N SER A 40 -21.19 1.70 -13.58
CA SER A 40 -20.10 1.42 -14.51
C SER A 40 -19.34 2.68 -14.95
N VAL A 41 -19.93 3.87 -14.79
CA VAL A 41 -19.27 5.16 -15.04
C VAL A 41 -18.08 5.36 -14.11
N LEU A 42 -18.12 4.78 -12.91
CA LEU A 42 -17.02 4.84 -11.96
C LEU A 42 -15.96 3.76 -12.17
N LEU A 43 -16.02 2.98 -13.25
CA LEU A 43 -15.02 1.94 -13.54
C LEU A 43 -13.60 2.51 -13.48
N ASP A 44 -12.78 1.92 -12.62
CA ASP A 44 -11.41 2.34 -12.37
C ASP A 44 -11.28 3.88 -12.26
N ALA A 45 -12.09 4.44 -11.37
CA ALA A 45 -12.22 5.89 -11.19
C ALA A 45 -10.87 6.57 -10.97
N GLN A 46 -10.67 7.67 -11.67
CA GLN A 46 -9.48 8.53 -11.59
C GLN A 46 -9.56 9.47 -10.38
N LEU A 47 -8.46 10.20 -10.13
CA LEU A 47 -8.42 11.30 -9.16
C LEU A 47 -9.38 12.44 -9.54
N SER A 48 -9.94 13.09 -8.53
CA SER A 48 -10.69 14.34 -8.69
C SER A 48 -9.72 15.53 -8.87
N PRO A 49 -10.21 16.72 -9.28
CA PRO A 49 -9.40 17.94 -9.27
C PRO A 49 -8.79 18.25 -7.89
N ARG A 50 -9.54 18.01 -6.81
CA ARG A 50 -9.05 18.15 -5.44
C ARG A 50 -8.04 17.06 -5.09
N GLY A 51 -8.22 15.84 -5.59
CA GLY A 51 -7.23 14.77 -5.46
C GLY A 51 -5.86 15.16 -6.04
N TRP A 52 -5.83 15.86 -7.17
CA TRP A 52 -4.58 16.38 -7.73
C TRP A 52 -3.93 17.48 -6.88
N GLN A 53 -4.72 18.32 -6.21
CA GLN A 53 -4.18 19.28 -5.23
C GLN A 53 -3.49 18.55 -4.07
N GLN A 54 -4.16 17.54 -3.49
CA GLN A 54 -3.59 16.71 -2.42
C GLN A 54 -2.29 16.02 -2.86
N VAL A 55 -2.23 15.52 -4.11
CA VAL A 55 -1.01 14.93 -4.68
C VAL A 55 0.14 15.94 -4.73
N ASN A 56 -0.13 17.18 -5.14
CA ASN A 56 0.90 18.23 -5.20
C ASN A 56 1.39 18.62 -3.81
N ASP A 57 0.48 18.71 -2.84
CA ASP A 57 0.81 19.03 -1.45
C ASP A 57 1.71 17.94 -0.85
N LEU A 58 1.34 16.67 -1.02
CA LEU A 58 2.15 15.55 -0.57
C LEU A 58 3.49 15.47 -1.33
N HIS A 59 3.51 15.71 -2.64
CA HIS A 59 4.76 15.78 -3.41
C HIS A 59 5.73 16.81 -2.82
N LYS A 60 5.23 18.03 -2.55
CA LYS A 60 6.03 19.09 -1.93
C LYS A 60 6.56 18.64 -0.57
N HIS A 61 5.73 18.02 0.27
CA HIS A 61 6.15 17.50 1.57
C HIS A 61 7.25 16.45 1.47
N VAL A 62 7.09 15.42 0.64
CA VAL A 62 8.09 14.33 0.53
C VAL A 62 9.40 14.80 -0.11
N ARG A 63 9.35 15.83 -0.96
CA ARG A 63 10.53 16.49 -1.52
C ARG A 63 11.24 17.33 -0.47
N ASP A 64 10.52 18.22 0.21
CA ASP A 64 11.10 19.18 1.16
C ASP A 64 11.63 18.48 2.42
N SER A 65 11.05 17.34 2.83
CA SER A 65 11.54 16.51 3.92
C SER A 65 12.76 15.64 3.56
N GLY A 66 13.11 15.57 2.27
CA GLY A 66 14.15 14.68 1.75
C GLY A 66 13.76 13.20 1.71
N LEU A 67 12.51 12.85 2.03
CA LEU A 67 12.01 11.48 1.98
C LEU A 67 12.16 10.87 0.58
N LEU A 68 11.90 11.66 -0.47
CA LEU A 68 12.00 11.19 -1.86
C LEU A 68 13.37 10.59 -2.21
N LYS A 69 14.45 11.06 -1.57
CA LYS A 69 15.83 10.60 -1.79
C LYS A 69 16.18 9.31 -1.06
N ARG A 70 15.33 8.85 -0.14
CA ARG A 70 15.55 7.65 0.67
C ARG A 70 14.77 6.45 0.17
N ILE A 71 13.69 6.67 -0.58
CA ILE A 71 12.84 5.60 -1.09
C ILE A 71 13.59 4.84 -2.17
N ASP A 72 13.65 3.51 -2.02
CA ASP A 72 14.27 2.59 -2.98
C ASP A 72 13.26 2.11 -4.04
N LEU A 73 11.97 2.01 -3.67
CA LEU A 73 10.89 1.50 -4.51
C LEU A 73 9.54 2.12 -4.15
N VAL A 74 8.74 2.46 -5.17
CA VAL A 74 7.33 2.80 -5.02
C VAL A 74 6.47 1.64 -5.49
N VAL A 75 5.73 1.05 -4.56
CA VAL A 75 4.72 0.03 -4.82
C VAL A 75 3.36 0.70 -4.94
N THR A 76 2.58 0.34 -5.94
CA THR A 76 1.21 0.84 -6.12
C THR A 76 0.23 -0.30 -6.35
N SER A 77 -0.99 -0.13 -5.85
CA SER A 77 -2.12 -0.90 -6.36
C SER A 77 -2.35 -0.59 -7.84
N PRO A 78 -2.73 -1.57 -8.69
CA PRO A 78 -3.01 -1.36 -10.12
C PRO A 78 -4.41 -0.76 -10.37
N LEU A 79 -4.79 0.27 -9.63
CA LEU A 79 -5.98 1.09 -9.89
C LEU A 79 -5.54 2.51 -10.27
N SER A 80 -6.25 3.15 -11.18
CA SER A 80 -5.86 4.45 -11.75
C SER A 80 -5.58 5.50 -10.69
N ARG A 81 -6.46 5.62 -9.68
CA ARG A 81 -6.28 6.56 -8.56
C ARG A 81 -4.99 6.36 -7.75
N THR A 82 -4.57 5.11 -7.52
CA THR A 82 -3.33 4.83 -6.77
C THR A 82 -2.11 5.06 -7.65
N MET A 83 -2.15 4.67 -8.92
CA MET A 83 -1.05 4.92 -9.85
C MET A 83 -0.87 6.42 -10.15
N GLN A 84 -1.95 7.17 -10.31
CA GLN A 84 -1.92 8.64 -10.42
C GLN A 84 -1.35 9.29 -9.16
N THR A 85 -1.78 8.84 -7.98
CA THR A 85 -1.21 9.33 -6.71
C THR A 85 0.28 9.01 -6.63
N ALA A 86 0.68 7.77 -6.91
CA ALA A 86 2.07 7.33 -6.82
C ALA A 86 2.97 8.12 -7.79
N THR A 87 2.60 8.18 -9.06
CA THR A 87 3.37 8.88 -10.09
C THR A 87 3.40 10.39 -9.85
N GLY A 88 2.30 10.99 -9.42
CA GLY A 88 2.25 12.41 -9.09
C GLY A 88 3.10 12.78 -7.86
N VAL A 89 3.08 11.95 -6.80
CA VAL A 89 3.81 12.24 -5.56
C VAL A 89 5.30 11.93 -5.68
N PHE A 90 5.66 10.80 -6.30
CA PHE A 90 7.03 10.29 -6.27
C PHE A 90 7.73 10.30 -7.63
N GLY A 91 7.00 10.53 -8.72
CA GLY A 91 7.54 10.47 -10.09
C GLY A 91 8.11 11.79 -10.60
N GLN A 92 7.92 12.89 -9.85
CA GLN A 92 8.45 14.21 -10.18
C GLN A 92 9.83 14.37 -9.51
N SER A 93 10.90 13.90 -10.16
CA SER A 93 12.28 14.14 -9.69
C SER A 93 13.16 14.72 -10.79
N ASP A 94 14.02 15.66 -10.40
CA ASP A 94 15.05 16.27 -11.26
C ASP A 94 16.35 15.44 -11.27
N GLU A 95 16.36 14.27 -10.63
CA GLU A 95 17.57 13.45 -10.47
C GLU A 95 17.79 12.49 -11.65
N SER A 96 19.05 12.14 -11.90
CA SER A 96 19.46 11.30 -13.03
C SER A 96 18.99 9.85 -12.92
N GLU A 97 18.77 9.34 -11.70
CA GLU A 97 18.25 8.00 -11.46
C GLU A 97 16.75 8.06 -11.20
N LYS A 98 15.99 7.36 -12.04
CA LYS A 98 14.53 7.28 -11.91
C LYS A 98 14.17 6.27 -10.83
N LEU A 99 13.43 6.73 -9.83
CA LEU A 99 12.84 5.88 -8.80
C LEU A 99 11.95 4.80 -9.45
N PRO A 100 12.14 3.50 -9.14
CA PRO A 100 11.34 2.45 -9.74
C PRO A 100 9.91 2.40 -9.17
N PHE A 101 8.95 2.10 -10.04
CA PHE A 101 7.55 1.93 -9.71
C PHE A 101 7.12 0.50 -10.04
N LEU A 102 6.43 -0.18 -9.12
CA LEU A 102 5.95 -1.54 -9.31
C LEU A 102 4.46 -1.66 -8.93
N ALA A 103 3.64 -2.14 -9.87
CA ALA A 103 2.23 -2.40 -9.64
C ALA A 103 2.01 -3.82 -9.08
N VAL A 104 1.28 -3.92 -7.95
CA VAL A 104 1.07 -5.19 -7.24
C VAL A 104 -0.41 -5.39 -6.88
N GLU A 105 -1.01 -6.48 -7.36
CA GLU A 105 -2.43 -6.83 -7.14
C GLU A 105 -2.77 -7.01 -5.64
N LEU A 106 -1.82 -7.50 -4.83
CA LEU A 106 -2.05 -7.83 -3.42
C LEU A 106 -2.46 -6.62 -2.56
N CYS A 107 -2.11 -5.40 -2.96
CA CYS A 107 -2.42 -4.16 -2.22
C CYS A 107 -3.62 -3.37 -2.77
N ARG A 108 -4.52 -4.03 -3.50
CA ARG A 108 -5.79 -3.43 -3.96
C ARG A 108 -6.78 -3.16 -2.83
N GLU A 109 -7.74 -2.29 -3.11
CA GLU A 109 -8.93 -2.13 -2.28
C GLU A 109 -9.73 -3.44 -2.21
N ARG A 110 -10.87 -3.42 -1.52
CA ARG A 110 -11.82 -4.53 -1.48
C ARG A 110 -12.25 -4.95 -2.89
N LEU A 111 -12.02 -6.21 -3.25
CA LEU A 111 -12.30 -6.74 -4.59
C LEU A 111 -13.81 -7.01 -4.80
N GLY A 112 -14.25 -6.79 -6.04
CA GLY A 112 -15.55 -7.21 -6.56
C GLY A 112 -16.72 -6.25 -6.34
N VAL A 113 -17.85 -6.52 -6.99
CA VAL A 113 -19.13 -5.76 -7.03
C VAL A 113 -19.04 -4.29 -7.47
N HIS A 114 -18.24 -3.45 -6.83
CA HIS A 114 -18.10 -2.03 -7.20
C HIS A 114 -17.19 -1.87 -8.42
N PRO A 115 -17.67 -1.31 -9.54
CA PRO A 115 -16.83 -1.13 -10.74
C PRO A 115 -15.61 -0.24 -10.52
N CYS A 116 -15.65 0.70 -9.56
CA CYS A 116 -14.48 1.52 -9.22
C CYS A 116 -13.29 0.72 -8.68
N ASP A 117 -13.54 -0.49 -8.21
CA ASP A 117 -12.51 -1.39 -7.71
C ASP A 117 -12.10 -2.44 -8.75
N LYS A 118 -12.61 -2.36 -9.99
CA LYS A 118 -12.15 -3.15 -11.15
C LYS A 118 -11.10 -2.37 -11.91
N ARG A 119 -9.96 -2.97 -12.22
CA ARG A 119 -8.89 -2.32 -12.99
C ARG A 119 -9.13 -2.42 -14.49
N ARG A 120 -8.52 -1.51 -15.26
CA ARG A 120 -8.40 -1.64 -16.72
C ARG A 120 -7.35 -2.69 -17.11
N SER A 121 -7.21 -2.94 -18.41
CA SER A 121 -6.21 -3.88 -18.89
C SER A 121 -4.78 -3.37 -18.69
N ILE A 122 -3.83 -4.29 -18.53
CA ILE A 122 -2.40 -3.93 -18.41
C ILE A 122 -1.89 -3.26 -19.70
N LYS A 123 -2.41 -3.64 -20.87
CA LYS A 123 -2.11 -2.97 -22.14
C LYS A 123 -2.46 -1.49 -22.12
N GLU A 124 -3.63 -1.13 -21.60
CA GLU A 124 -4.03 0.27 -21.44
C GLU A 124 -3.12 0.98 -20.44
N TYR A 125 -2.87 0.36 -19.28
CA TYR A 125 -2.01 0.96 -18.25
C TYR A 125 -0.58 1.21 -18.71
N LYS A 126 0.04 0.33 -19.50
CA LYS A 126 1.38 0.58 -20.06
C LYS A 126 1.45 1.84 -20.93
N SER A 127 0.33 2.24 -21.53
CA SER A 127 0.25 3.48 -22.33
C SER A 127 0.11 4.72 -21.45
N ILE A 128 -0.58 4.61 -20.31
CA ILE A 128 -0.87 5.72 -19.39
C ILE A 128 0.27 5.91 -18.37
N PHE A 129 0.86 4.81 -17.91
CA PHE A 129 1.90 4.75 -16.88
C PHE A 129 3.14 4.00 -17.42
N PRO A 130 3.85 4.56 -18.42
CA PRO A 130 4.95 3.85 -19.11
C PRO A 130 6.16 3.57 -18.21
N SER A 131 6.29 4.26 -17.08
CA SER A 131 7.37 4.06 -16.11
C SER A 131 7.01 3.09 -14.98
N THR A 132 5.79 2.58 -14.93
CA THR A 132 5.37 1.59 -13.94
C THR A 132 5.63 0.18 -14.48
N ASP A 133 6.33 -0.62 -13.69
CA ASP A 133 6.51 -2.03 -13.96
C ASP A 133 5.23 -2.81 -13.58
N PHE A 134 4.74 -3.60 -14.54
CA PHE A 134 3.58 -4.48 -14.39
C PHE A 134 3.99 -5.97 -14.48
N SER A 135 5.28 -6.28 -14.38
CA SER A 135 5.84 -7.63 -14.56
C SER A 135 5.28 -8.69 -13.60
N GLN A 136 4.79 -8.26 -12.42
CA GLN A 136 4.18 -9.14 -11.42
C GLN A 136 2.67 -9.34 -11.59
N ILE A 137 2.05 -8.78 -12.64
CA ILE A 137 0.64 -9.00 -12.94
C ILE A 137 0.51 -10.03 -14.05
N GLU A 138 -0.03 -11.19 -13.70
CA GLU A 138 -0.06 -12.37 -14.58
C GLU A 138 -1.03 -12.23 -15.76
N SER A 139 -2.17 -11.56 -15.55
CA SER A 139 -3.25 -11.45 -16.55
C SER A 139 -3.39 -10.02 -17.07
N ASN A 140 -3.54 -9.88 -18.39
CA ASN A 140 -3.85 -8.58 -19.01
C ASN A 140 -5.17 -8.02 -18.47
N ASP A 141 -6.22 -8.84 -18.39
CA ASP A 141 -7.54 -8.44 -17.90
C ASP A 141 -7.66 -8.67 -16.39
N ASP A 142 -8.60 -7.96 -15.75
CA ASP A 142 -8.89 -8.12 -14.33
C ASP A 142 -9.69 -9.40 -14.05
N ILE A 143 -8.97 -10.49 -13.77
CA ILE A 143 -9.57 -11.79 -13.42
C ILE A 143 -9.92 -11.91 -11.93
N LEU A 144 -9.40 -11.01 -11.08
CA LEU A 144 -9.55 -11.05 -9.63
C LEU A 144 -10.85 -10.38 -9.18
N TRP A 145 -11.26 -9.29 -9.84
CA TRP A 145 -12.54 -8.66 -9.57
C TRP A 145 -13.70 -9.53 -10.05
N LYS A 146 -14.69 -9.77 -9.17
CA LYS A 146 -15.90 -10.54 -9.47
C LYS A 146 -17.16 -9.67 -9.36
N PRO A 147 -18.12 -9.73 -10.29
CA PRO A 147 -19.32 -8.90 -10.24
C PRO A 147 -20.29 -9.27 -9.12
N ASP A 148 -20.21 -10.49 -8.62
CA ASP A 148 -21.16 -11.14 -7.73
C ASP A 148 -20.60 -11.47 -6.33
N HIS A 149 -19.29 -11.27 -6.13
CA HIS A 149 -18.62 -11.50 -4.85
C HIS A 149 -17.86 -10.25 -4.41
N ARG A 150 -18.25 -9.67 -3.27
CA ARG A 150 -17.50 -8.59 -2.63
C ARG A 150 -16.66 -9.19 -1.51
N GLU A 151 -15.34 -9.06 -1.63
CA GLU A 151 -14.35 -9.68 -0.75
C GLU A 151 -14.68 -9.46 0.75
N THR A 152 -14.58 -10.46 1.61
CA THR A 152 -14.89 -10.30 3.05
C THR A 152 -13.71 -9.68 3.82
N PRO A 153 -13.93 -9.13 5.03
CA PRO A 153 -12.83 -8.72 5.92
C PRO A 153 -11.74 -9.78 6.10
N GLU A 154 -12.11 -11.05 6.22
CA GLU A 154 -11.21 -12.18 6.40
C GLU A 154 -10.38 -12.44 5.14
N GLU A 155 -11.00 -12.35 3.96
CA GLU A 155 -10.30 -12.47 2.68
C GLU A 155 -9.30 -11.32 2.47
N ILE A 156 -9.67 -10.08 2.82
CA ILE A 156 -8.75 -8.93 2.78
C ILE A 156 -7.59 -9.15 3.75
N ALA A 157 -7.84 -9.61 4.98
CA ALA A 157 -6.80 -9.90 5.96
C ALA A 157 -5.84 -10.99 5.46
N ALA A 158 -6.37 -12.08 4.90
CA ALA A 158 -5.57 -13.16 4.32
C ALA A 158 -4.72 -12.68 3.13
N ARG A 159 -5.27 -11.82 2.26
CA ARG A 159 -4.51 -11.16 1.18
C ARG A 159 -3.46 -10.19 1.75
N GLY A 160 -3.78 -9.49 2.83
CA GLY A 160 -2.84 -8.65 3.58
C GLY A 160 -1.64 -9.42 4.11
N VAL A 161 -1.84 -10.63 4.63
CA VAL A 161 -0.73 -11.52 5.04
C VAL A 161 0.19 -11.86 3.88
N LYS A 162 -0.38 -12.23 2.73
CA LYS A 162 0.41 -12.49 1.50
C LYS A 162 1.20 -11.25 1.08
N PHE A 163 0.58 -10.07 1.14
CA PHE A 163 1.26 -8.81 0.81
C PHE A 163 2.42 -8.49 1.76
N MET A 164 2.22 -8.68 3.06
CA MET A 164 3.26 -8.42 4.07
C MET A 164 4.45 -9.38 3.92
N ASN A 165 4.19 -10.66 3.64
CA ASN A 165 5.26 -11.63 3.37
C ASN A 165 6.02 -11.27 2.08
N TRP A 166 5.29 -10.85 1.04
CA TRP A 166 5.89 -10.35 -0.20
C TRP A 166 6.76 -9.11 0.06
N LEU A 167 6.27 -8.15 0.84
CA LEU A 167 7.01 -6.95 1.23
C LEU A 167 8.28 -7.30 2.02
N LYS A 168 8.21 -8.24 2.97
CA LYS A 168 9.37 -8.70 3.74
C LYS A 168 10.47 -9.28 2.87
N ALA A 169 10.10 -10.07 1.86
CA ALA A 169 11.04 -10.72 0.95
C ALA A 169 11.72 -9.74 -0.04
N ARG A 170 11.27 -8.48 -0.10
CA ARG A 170 11.88 -7.46 -0.96
C ARG A 170 13.31 -7.09 -0.51
N PRO A 171 14.27 -6.93 -1.43
CA PRO A 171 15.62 -6.48 -1.09
C PRO A 171 15.68 -4.99 -0.69
N GLU A 172 14.70 -4.18 -1.10
CA GLU A 172 14.64 -2.74 -0.81
C GLU A 172 14.46 -2.45 0.68
N LYS A 173 15.10 -1.41 1.21
CA LYS A 173 15.09 -1.08 2.65
C LYS A 173 14.01 -0.07 3.02
N GLU A 174 13.73 0.88 2.14
CA GLU A 174 12.73 1.93 2.36
C GLU A 174 11.77 1.98 1.17
N ILE A 175 10.50 1.61 1.39
CA ILE A 175 9.50 1.41 0.33
C ILE A 175 8.31 2.33 0.58
N ALA A 176 7.83 3.04 -0.45
CA ALA A 176 6.53 3.69 -0.41
C ALA A 176 5.46 2.76 -0.98
N VAL A 177 4.32 2.61 -0.30
CA VAL A 177 3.19 1.79 -0.73
C VAL A 177 1.95 2.67 -0.87
N VAL A 178 1.50 2.88 -2.10
CA VAL A 178 0.31 3.67 -2.42
C VAL A 178 -0.89 2.75 -2.66
N THR A 179 -1.85 2.81 -1.75
CA THR A 179 -2.95 1.85 -1.63
C THR A 179 -4.24 2.54 -1.15
N HIS A 180 -5.14 1.82 -0.48
CA HIS A 180 -6.53 2.19 -0.25
C HIS A 180 -6.94 2.08 1.21
N SER A 181 -8.05 2.74 1.56
CA SER A 181 -8.51 2.87 2.94
C SER A 181 -8.87 1.54 3.61
N VAL A 182 -9.67 0.69 2.96
CA VAL A 182 -10.14 -0.55 3.60
C VAL A 182 -9.00 -1.56 3.67
N PHE A 183 -8.18 -1.66 2.63
CA PHE A 183 -6.94 -2.45 2.68
C PHE A 183 -6.03 -2.07 3.85
N LEU A 184 -5.72 -0.77 4.01
CA LEU A 184 -4.89 -0.27 5.11
C LEU A 184 -5.50 -0.59 6.48
N LEU A 185 -6.81 -0.40 6.64
CA LEU A 185 -7.50 -0.71 7.88
C LEU A 185 -7.28 -2.18 8.29
N HIS A 186 -7.47 -3.12 7.37
CA HIS A 186 -7.33 -4.54 7.67
C HIS A 186 -5.86 -4.93 7.91
N VAL A 187 -4.93 -4.50 7.06
CA VAL A 187 -3.50 -4.80 7.25
C VAL A 187 -2.99 -4.24 8.59
N LEU A 188 -3.33 -3.00 8.94
CA LEU A 188 -2.85 -2.39 10.18
C LEU A 188 -3.52 -2.97 11.42
N ASN A 189 -4.77 -3.41 11.33
CA ASN A 189 -5.42 -4.14 12.42
C ASN A 189 -4.81 -5.54 12.62
N THR A 190 -4.38 -6.20 11.54
CA THR A 190 -3.74 -7.53 11.62
C THR A 190 -2.30 -7.44 12.16
N PHE A 191 -1.52 -6.44 11.74
CA PHE A 191 -0.07 -6.40 11.99
C PHE A 191 0.41 -5.29 12.93
N GLY A 192 -0.37 -4.22 13.13
CA GLY A 192 0.07 -3.06 13.91
C GLY A 192 0.25 -3.36 15.40
N GLU A 193 1.28 -2.80 16.03
CA GLU A 193 1.44 -2.71 17.49
C GLU A 193 0.87 -1.38 18.04
N GLY A 194 0.46 -1.33 19.31
CA GLY A 194 -0.07 -0.11 19.96
C GLY A 194 -1.58 -0.10 20.28
N ASN A 195 -2.09 1.05 20.73
CA ASN A 195 -3.49 1.22 21.15
C ASN A 195 -4.47 1.13 19.98
N LYS A 196 -5.63 0.50 20.19
CA LYS A 196 -6.67 0.36 19.16
C LYS A 196 -7.05 1.70 18.51
N SER A 197 -7.06 2.80 19.26
CA SER A 197 -7.42 4.14 18.77
C SER A 197 -6.51 4.67 17.65
N GLU A 198 -5.24 4.27 17.60
CA GLU A 198 -4.30 4.72 16.56
C GLU A 198 -4.34 3.82 15.30
N LYS A 199 -4.69 2.54 15.48
CA LYS A 199 -4.83 1.54 14.40
C LYS A 199 -6.17 1.63 13.67
N SER A 200 -7.23 2.03 14.37
CA SER A 200 -8.61 2.00 13.87
C SER A 200 -8.98 3.21 13.00
N ASN A 201 -8.15 4.26 13.00
CA ASN A 201 -8.46 5.47 12.26
C ASN A 201 -8.12 5.28 10.79
N PHE A 202 -9.15 5.32 9.95
CA PHE A 202 -9.02 5.39 8.51
C PHE A 202 -8.02 6.47 8.11
N PHE A 203 -7.15 6.13 7.16
CA PHE A 203 -6.30 7.11 6.52
C PHE A 203 -7.17 8.13 5.80
N LYS A 204 -6.87 9.42 5.93
CA LYS A 204 -7.40 10.46 5.05
C LYS A 204 -6.82 10.29 3.65
N ASN A 205 -7.50 10.83 2.64
CA ASN A 205 -6.96 10.84 1.28
C ASN A 205 -5.58 11.52 1.26
N CYS A 206 -4.61 10.89 0.60
CA CYS A 206 -3.23 11.34 0.54
C CYS A 206 -2.51 11.44 1.90
N GLU A 207 -2.99 10.76 2.94
CA GLU A 207 -2.26 10.65 4.21
C GLU A 207 -1.09 9.67 4.09
N LEU A 208 0.07 10.04 4.66
CA LEU A 208 1.28 9.22 4.72
C LEU A 208 1.57 8.78 6.17
N ARG A 209 1.80 7.50 6.41
CA ARG A 209 2.29 6.99 7.69
C ARG A 209 3.50 6.09 7.50
N SER A 210 4.57 6.36 8.23
CA SER A 210 5.81 5.59 8.15
C SER A 210 5.85 4.55 9.26
N MET A 211 6.05 3.29 8.88
CA MET A 211 6.07 2.14 9.79
C MET A 211 7.28 1.27 9.55
N THR A 212 7.81 0.65 10.60
CA THR A 212 8.86 -0.36 10.50
C THR A 212 8.24 -1.75 10.52
N ILE A 213 8.66 -2.60 9.59
CA ILE A 213 8.46 -4.05 9.71
C ILE A 213 9.55 -4.61 10.62
N VAL A 214 9.15 -5.24 11.73
CA VAL A 214 10.05 -5.97 12.64
C VAL A 214 9.74 -7.46 12.62
N ASP A 215 10.79 -8.30 12.64
CA ASP A 215 10.66 -9.74 12.88
C ASP A 215 10.56 -10.00 14.39
N GLY A 216 9.48 -10.68 14.80
CA GLY A 216 9.22 -11.01 16.20
C GLY A 216 10.17 -12.03 16.82
N SER A 217 11.09 -12.62 16.04
CA SER A 217 12.11 -13.57 16.52
C SER A 217 13.25 -12.89 17.32
N ILE A 218 13.31 -11.56 17.36
CA ILE A 218 14.26 -10.80 18.19
C ILE A 218 13.55 -10.32 19.47
N SER A 219 13.15 -11.26 20.32
CA SER A 219 12.89 -10.98 21.73
C SER A 219 13.79 -11.88 22.57
N GLY A 220 14.88 -11.32 23.10
CA GLY A 220 15.75 -12.03 24.03
C GLY A 220 15.02 -12.32 25.33
N SER A 221 14.83 -13.61 25.62
CA SER A 221 14.92 -14.21 26.96
C SER A 221 14.58 -15.70 26.86
N ASP A 222 15.54 -16.55 27.22
CA ASP A 222 15.35 -17.99 27.44
C ASP A 222 14.18 -18.28 28.41
N CYS A 223 13.17 -19.03 27.97
CA CYS A 223 12.54 -20.10 28.75
C CYS A 223 11.46 -20.84 27.93
N PRO A 224 11.38 -22.19 27.99
CA PRO A 224 10.43 -22.96 27.20
C PRO A 224 9.06 -23.01 27.89
N SER A 225 7.99 -22.63 27.18
CA SER A 225 6.64 -23.05 27.54
C SER A 225 5.75 -23.25 26.31
N LYS A 226 4.81 -24.18 26.48
CA LYS A 226 4.10 -25.05 25.51
C LYS A 226 3.30 -24.35 24.40
N PRO A 227 2.99 -25.06 23.29
CA PRO A 227 2.28 -24.48 22.15
C PRO A 227 0.80 -24.32 22.49
N ASN A 228 0.28 -23.10 22.35
CA ASN A 228 -1.15 -22.87 22.20
C ASN A 228 -1.42 -22.38 20.78
N SER A 229 -2.35 -23.09 20.14
CA SER A 229 -2.86 -22.88 18.80
C SER A 229 -3.58 -21.55 18.67
N GLU A 230 -2.90 -20.60 18.03
CA GLU A 230 -3.40 -19.53 17.16
C GLU A 230 -2.11 -18.87 16.66
N GLU A 231 -1.71 -19.09 15.40
CA GLU A 231 -0.50 -18.48 14.84
C GLU A 231 -0.69 -16.96 14.77
N VAL A 232 -0.28 -16.28 15.85
CA VAL A 232 -0.05 -14.84 15.83
C VAL A 232 0.99 -14.58 14.74
N PRO A 233 0.78 -13.61 13.83
CA PRO A 233 1.78 -13.32 12.83
C PRO A 233 3.10 -12.96 13.52
N GLU A 234 4.18 -13.70 13.22
CA GLU A 234 5.53 -13.36 13.71
C GLU A 234 5.98 -11.97 13.21
N THR A 235 5.32 -11.48 12.16
CA THR A 235 5.45 -10.12 11.62
C THR A 235 4.70 -9.11 12.46
N LYS A 236 5.37 -8.00 12.79
CA LYS A 236 4.71 -6.85 13.38
C LYS A 236 5.07 -5.54 12.67
N LEU A 237 4.11 -4.62 12.63
CA LEU A 237 4.26 -3.25 12.16
C LEU A 237 4.30 -2.31 13.35
N LYS A 238 5.40 -1.57 13.48
CA LYS A 238 5.55 -0.53 14.50
C LYS A 238 5.51 0.83 13.85
N LEU A 239 4.56 1.68 14.27
CA LEU A 239 4.49 3.06 13.82
C LEU A 239 5.74 3.82 14.26
N ILE A 240 6.39 4.52 13.33
CA ILE A 240 7.61 5.31 13.60
C ILE A 240 7.34 6.81 13.45
N SER A 241 6.55 7.19 12.45
CA SER A 241 6.09 8.56 12.27
C SER A 241 4.71 8.60 11.64
N LEU A 242 3.97 9.67 11.98
CA LEU A 242 2.70 10.01 11.37
C LEU A 242 2.89 11.39 10.73
N GLU A 243 2.77 11.45 9.39
CA GLU A 243 3.02 12.67 8.64
C GLU A 243 1.73 13.04 7.91
N SER A 244 1.11 14.15 8.34
CA SER A 244 0.02 14.75 7.60
C SER A 244 0.60 15.85 6.73
N ALA A 245 0.42 15.72 5.41
CA ALA A 245 0.59 16.84 4.48
C ALA A 245 -0.54 17.86 4.69
#